data_AF-A7Y877-F1
#
_entry.id   AF-A7Y877-F1
#
_cell.length_a   1.000
_cell.length_b   1.000
_cell.length_c   1.000
_cell.angle_alpha   90.00
_cell.angle_beta   90.00
_cell.angle_gamma   90.00
#
_symmetry.space_group_name_H-M   'P 1'
#
loop_
_entity.id
_entity.type
_entity.pdbx_description
1 polymer ?
#
loop_
_entity_poly.entity_id
_entity_poly.type
_entity_poly.pdbx_seq_one_letter_code
_entity_poly.pdbx_strand_id
1 'polypeptide(L)'
;LLEDTAEEYYYELISRNLLQPVDTYFDQSRCQMHDLLRQLACYLSREECHIGDLKPLVDNTICKLRRMLVVGEKDTVVIPFTGKEEIKLRTFTTDHQLQGVDNTFFMRLTYLRVLDLSDSLVQTIPDYIGNLIHLRMFDLDGTNISCLPESIGSLQNLLILNLKRCKYLHFLPLATTQLYNLRRLGLADTPINQVPKGIGRLKFLNDLEGFPIGGGSDNTKMQDGWNLEELAYLPQLRQLGMIKLERGTPRSSTDPFLLTEKKHLKVLNLHCTKQTDEAYSEENARNIEKIFEKLTPPHNLEDLFVGNFFGCRFPTWLSTSQLSSLTYLKLTDCKSCLQLPP
;
A
#
# COMPACT_ATOMS: atom_id res chain seq x y z
N LEU A 1 -16.78 7.97 2.32
CA LEU A 1 -15.58 7.80 1.48
C LEU A 1 -15.85 6.67 0.48
N LEU A 2 -15.10 6.54 -0.63
CA LEU A 2 -15.35 5.45 -1.60
C LEU A 2 -15.10 4.08 -0.96
N GLU A 3 -14.20 4.05 0.01
CA GLU A 3 -13.81 2.88 0.79
C GLU A 3 -14.95 2.42 1.70
N ASP A 4 -15.77 3.33 2.25
CA ASP A 4 -16.98 2.95 2.99
C ASP A 4 -17.99 2.23 2.07
N THR A 5 -18.22 2.77 0.87
CA THR A 5 -19.12 2.15 -0.11
C THR A 5 -18.58 0.80 -0.61
N ALA A 6 -17.26 0.67 -0.76
CA ALA A 6 -16.64 -0.61 -1.12
C ALA A 6 -16.84 -1.67 -0.02
N GLU A 7 -16.72 -1.25 1.24
CA GLU A 7 -16.96 -2.07 2.43
C GLU A 7 -18.45 -2.49 2.52
N GLU A 8 -19.38 -1.59 2.24
CA GLU A 8 -20.82 -1.91 2.13
C GLU A 8 -21.09 -3.00 1.09
N TYR A 9 -20.53 -2.87 -0.12
CA TYR A 9 -20.68 -3.91 -1.15
C TYR A 9 -20.03 -5.24 -0.75
N TYR A 10 -18.90 -5.20 -0.04
CA TYR A 10 -18.24 -6.40 0.47
C TYR A 10 -19.14 -7.16 1.46
N TYR A 11 -19.70 -6.46 2.44
CA TYR A 11 -20.64 -7.07 3.39
C TYR A 11 -21.95 -7.49 2.74
N GLU A 12 -22.40 -6.80 1.69
CA GLU A 12 -23.55 -7.23 0.91
C GLU A 12 -23.30 -8.60 0.25
N LEU A 13 -22.11 -8.82 -0.34
CA LEU A 13 -21.74 -10.12 -0.91
C LEU A 13 -21.70 -11.24 0.13
N ILE A 14 -21.23 -10.94 1.35
CA ILE A 14 -21.27 -11.88 2.48
C ILE A 14 -22.72 -12.19 2.89
N SER A 15 -23.56 -11.15 3.05
CA SER A 15 -24.97 -11.31 3.45
C SER A 15 -25.78 -12.14 2.47
N ARG A 16 -25.40 -12.13 1.18
CA ARG A 16 -26.00 -12.93 0.11
C ARG A 16 -25.38 -14.32 -0.03
N ASN A 17 -24.47 -14.71 0.87
CA ASN A 17 -23.72 -15.97 0.85
C ASN A 17 -22.91 -16.20 -0.45
N LEU A 18 -22.52 -15.12 -1.14
CA LEU A 18 -21.67 -15.19 -2.31
C LEU A 18 -20.19 -15.25 -1.92
N LEU A 19 -19.85 -14.63 -0.80
CA LEU A 19 -18.57 -14.75 -0.11
C LEU A 19 -18.80 -15.35 1.28
N GLN A 20 -17.86 -16.17 1.71
CA GLN A 20 -17.86 -16.84 3.01
C GLN A 20 -16.65 -16.36 3.82
N PRO A 21 -16.84 -15.65 4.93
CA PRO A 21 -15.74 -15.24 5.80
C PRO A 21 -14.89 -16.42 6.24
N VAL A 22 -13.58 -16.21 6.31
CA VAL A 22 -12.65 -17.19 6.86
C VAL A 22 -12.60 -17.02 8.37
N ASP A 23 -13.07 -18.02 9.11
CA ASP A 23 -13.25 -17.96 10.58
C ASP A 23 -11.96 -17.67 11.36
N THR A 24 -10.77 -17.80 10.76
CA THR A 24 -9.50 -17.45 11.39
C THR A 24 -9.22 -15.95 11.44
N TYR A 25 -10.01 -15.12 10.76
CA TYR A 25 -9.85 -13.66 10.69
C TYR A 25 -11.03 -12.98 11.39
N PHE A 26 -10.78 -12.43 12.59
CA PHE A 26 -11.81 -11.82 13.43
C PHE A 26 -12.52 -10.64 12.74
N ASP A 27 -11.77 -9.85 11.98
CA ASP A 27 -12.25 -8.69 11.23
C ASP A 27 -12.97 -9.05 9.92
N GLN A 28 -13.13 -10.36 9.61
CA GLN A 28 -13.68 -10.86 8.36
C GLN A 28 -12.98 -10.30 7.10
N SER A 29 -11.74 -9.83 7.23
CA SER A 29 -10.96 -9.26 6.13
C SER A 29 -10.64 -10.26 5.01
N ARG A 30 -10.83 -11.57 5.28
CA ARG A 30 -10.64 -12.65 4.31
C ARG A 30 -11.93 -13.42 4.12
N CYS A 31 -12.23 -13.69 2.86
CA CYS A 31 -13.34 -14.53 2.44
C CYS A 31 -12.88 -15.61 1.44
N GLN A 32 -13.66 -16.67 1.35
CA GLN A 32 -13.62 -17.68 0.31
C GLN A 32 -14.93 -17.68 -0.48
N MET A 33 -14.97 -18.42 -1.58
CA MET A 33 -16.18 -18.63 -2.38
C MET A 33 -16.36 -20.13 -2.59
N HIS A 34 -17.60 -20.60 -2.46
CA HIS A 34 -17.94 -22.00 -2.69
C HIS A 34 -17.62 -22.41 -4.13
N ASP A 35 -17.09 -23.63 -4.32
CA ASP A 35 -16.64 -24.14 -5.63
C ASP A 35 -17.71 -24.07 -6.73
N LEU A 36 -18.97 -24.38 -6.39
CA LEU A 36 -20.10 -24.29 -7.34
C LEU A 36 -20.39 -22.84 -7.78
N LEU A 37 -20.28 -21.87 -6.86
CA LEU A 37 -20.45 -20.44 -7.21
C LEU A 37 -19.29 -19.96 -8.07
N ARG A 38 -18.06 -20.39 -7.75
CA ARG A 38 -16.88 -20.12 -8.58
C ARG A 38 -17.06 -20.67 -9.99
N GLN A 39 -17.48 -21.93 -10.13
CA GLN A 39 -17.73 -22.56 -11.43
C GLN A 39 -18.82 -21.83 -12.23
N LEU A 40 -19.91 -21.43 -11.58
CA LEU A 40 -20.96 -20.63 -12.20
C LEU A 40 -20.42 -19.27 -12.69
N ALA A 41 -19.64 -18.57 -11.86
CA ALA A 41 -19.03 -17.31 -12.23
C ALA A 41 -18.11 -17.47 -13.46
N CYS A 42 -17.24 -18.49 -13.46
CA CYS A 42 -16.39 -18.82 -14.60
C CYS A 42 -17.20 -19.12 -15.87
N TYR A 43 -18.30 -19.88 -15.75
CA TYR A 43 -19.18 -20.19 -16.88
C TYR A 43 -19.83 -18.94 -17.45
N LEU A 44 -20.34 -18.04 -16.60
CA LEU A 44 -20.98 -16.78 -17.01
C LEU A 44 -19.97 -15.81 -17.63
N SER A 45 -18.70 -15.84 -17.22
CA SER A 45 -17.67 -14.91 -17.67
C SER A 45 -16.76 -15.44 -18.77
N ARG A 46 -16.98 -16.66 -19.28
CA ARG A 46 -16.05 -17.39 -20.17
C ARG A 46 -15.67 -16.67 -21.47
N GLU A 47 -16.51 -15.75 -21.94
CA GLU A 47 -16.24 -15.00 -23.18
C GLU A 47 -15.36 -13.76 -22.94
N GLU A 48 -15.30 -13.28 -21.69
CA GLU A 48 -14.59 -12.05 -21.32
C GLU A 48 -13.42 -12.29 -20.36
N CYS A 49 -13.32 -13.47 -19.75
CA CYS A 49 -12.32 -13.80 -18.74
C CYS A 49 -11.54 -15.03 -19.15
N HIS A 50 -10.21 -14.92 -19.10
CA HIS A 50 -9.28 -16.02 -19.34
C HIS A 50 -8.47 -16.35 -18.08
N ILE A 51 -8.33 -17.64 -17.80
CA ILE A 51 -7.49 -18.16 -16.73
C ILE A 51 -6.57 -19.22 -17.34
N GLY A 52 -5.26 -19.02 -17.26
CA GLY A 52 -4.25 -19.96 -17.79
C GLY A 52 -3.14 -19.27 -18.57
N ASP A 53 -2.34 -20.06 -19.30
CA ASP A 53 -1.20 -19.58 -20.09
C ASP A 53 -1.63 -18.62 -21.22
N LEU A 54 -0.70 -17.76 -21.64
CA LEU A 54 -0.76 -16.86 -22.79
C LEU A 54 -0.57 -17.59 -24.13
N LYS A 55 0.19 -18.70 -24.14
CA LYS A 55 0.59 -19.45 -25.35
C LYS A 55 -0.57 -19.98 -26.22
N PRO A 56 -1.76 -20.37 -25.69
CA PRO A 56 -2.85 -20.92 -26.50
C PRO A 56 -3.84 -19.88 -27.08
N LEU A 57 -3.66 -18.58 -26.83
CA LEU A 57 -4.65 -17.58 -27.25
C LEU A 57 -4.56 -17.30 -28.75
N VAL A 58 -5.50 -17.87 -29.51
CA VAL A 58 -5.71 -17.59 -30.94
C VAL A 58 -6.17 -16.14 -31.12
N ASP A 59 -5.57 -15.45 -32.09
CA ASP A 59 -5.67 -14.02 -32.40
C ASP A 59 -7.08 -13.39 -32.21
N ASN A 60 -8.16 -14.08 -32.63
CA ASN A 60 -9.51 -13.53 -32.58
C ASN A 60 -10.18 -13.56 -31.19
N THR A 61 -9.64 -14.28 -30.21
CA THR A 61 -10.29 -14.47 -28.90
C THR A 61 -9.91 -13.35 -27.91
N ILE A 62 -8.68 -12.82 -28.03
CA ILE A 62 -8.13 -11.78 -27.14
C ILE A 62 -8.94 -10.49 -27.21
N CYS A 63 -9.48 -10.11 -28.38
CA CYS A 63 -10.22 -8.85 -28.52
C CYS A 63 -11.53 -8.80 -27.71
N LYS A 64 -12.11 -9.96 -27.39
CA LYS A 64 -13.28 -10.06 -26.50
C LYS A 64 -12.89 -10.04 -25.02
N LEU A 65 -11.67 -10.45 -24.69
CA LEU A 65 -11.22 -10.49 -23.30
C LEU A 65 -11.21 -9.10 -22.66
N ARG A 66 -11.63 -9.10 -21.40
CA ARG A 66 -11.65 -7.94 -20.51
C ARG A 66 -10.82 -8.21 -19.25
N ARG A 67 -10.68 -9.47 -18.84
CA ARG A 67 -9.92 -9.87 -17.66
C ARG A 67 -9.06 -11.08 -17.96
N MET A 68 -7.85 -11.08 -17.43
CA MET A 68 -6.90 -12.16 -17.63
C MET A 68 -6.13 -12.44 -16.34
N LEU A 69 -6.14 -13.72 -15.96
CA LEU A 69 -5.27 -14.27 -14.93
C LEU A 69 -4.32 -15.25 -15.61
N VAL A 70 -3.04 -14.89 -15.62
CA VAL A 70 -1.98 -15.78 -16.10
C VAL A 70 -1.61 -16.72 -14.97
N VAL A 71 -1.68 -18.01 -15.24
CA VAL A 71 -1.26 -19.09 -14.33
C VAL A 71 -0.31 -19.96 -15.13
N GLY A 72 0.99 -19.99 -14.80
CA GLY A 72 1.95 -20.68 -15.66
C GLY A 72 3.44 -20.56 -15.30
N GLU A 73 4.26 -21.33 -16.02
CA GLU A 73 5.70 -21.48 -15.77
C GLU A 73 6.51 -20.17 -15.93
N LYS A 74 7.71 -20.18 -15.36
CA LYS A 74 8.70 -19.10 -15.14
C LYS A 74 9.18 -18.34 -16.39
N ASP A 75 8.29 -17.92 -17.28
CA ASP A 75 8.63 -17.19 -18.49
C ASP A 75 8.28 -15.70 -18.36
N THR A 76 8.97 -14.87 -19.13
CA THR A 76 8.60 -13.46 -19.32
C THR A 76 7.31 -13.40 -20.12
N VAL A 77 6.35 -12.58 -19.67
CA VAL A 77 5.13 -12.31 -20.44
C VAL A 77 5.51 -11.49 -21.66
N VAL A 78 5.54 -12.16 -22.80
CA VAL A 78 5.51 -11.54 -24.12
C VAL A 78 4.07 -11.64 -24.60
N ILE A 79 3.47 -10.53 -25.02
CA ILE A 79 2.19 -10.61 -25.71
C ILE A 79 2.50 -11.13 -27.12
N PRO A 80 2.14 -12.38 -27.49
CA PRO A 80 2.62 -13.02 -28.71
C PRO A 80 2.02 -12.44 -30.00
N PHE A 81 1.21 -11.39 -29.89
CA PHE A 81 0.34 -10.93 -30.96
C PHE A 81 0.96 -9.77 -31.75
N THR A 82 1.02 -9.96 -33.06
CA THR A 82 1.61 -9.06 -34.07
C THR A 82 0.55 -8.30 -34.89
N GLY A 83 -0.74 -8.55 -34.65
CA GLY A 83 -1.84 -7.86 -35.34
C GLY A 83 -2.03 -6.40 -34.90
N LYS A 84 -2.74 -5.63 -35.72
CA LYS A 84 -3.10 -4.22 -35.45
C LYS A 84 -4.36 -4.06 -34.58
N GLU A 85 -4.98 -5.16 -34.18
CA GLU A 85 -6.25 -5.09 -33.45
C GLU A 85 -6.07 -4.56 -32.02
N GLU A 86 -7.07 -3.81 -31.59
CA GLU A 86 -7.10 -3.17 -30.30
C GLU A 86 -7.47 -4.17 -29.19
N ILE A 87 -6.58 -4.33 -28.21
CA ILE A 87 -6.82 -5.20 -27.06
C ILE A 87 -7.51 -4.38 -25.96
N LYS A 88 -8.77 -4.69 -25.69
CA LYS A 88 -9.61 -4.00 -24.69
C LYS A 88 -9.56 -4.66 -23.30
N LEU A 89 -8.41 -5.25 -22.97
CA LEU A 89 -8.17 -5.87 -21.67
C LEU A 89 -8.12 -4.79 -20.58
N ARG A 90 -8.86 -5.01 -19.49
CA ARG A 90 -9.00 -4.06 -18.37
C ARG A 90 -8.32 -4.55 -17.09
N THR A 91 -8.19 -5.87 -16.93
CA THR A 91 -7.57 -6.47 -15.76
C THR A 91 -6.54 -7.49 -16.22
N PHE A 92 -5.31 -7.33 -15.75
CA PHE A 92 -4.25 -8.31 -15.88
C PHE A 92 -3.72 -8.65 -14.49
N THR A 93 -3.67 -9.93 -14.19
CA THR A 93 -3.20 -10.52 -12.92
C THR A 93 -2.33 -11.74 -13.25
N THR A 94 -1.39 -12.06 -12.39
CA THR A 94 -0.48 -13.21 -12.55
C THR A 94 -0.47 -14.06 -11.29
N ASP A 95 -0.18 -15.35 -11.42
CA ASP A 95 0.34 -16.12 -10.31
C ASP A 95 1.79 -15.69 -10.02
N HIS A 96 2.18 -15.79 -8.76
CA HIS A 96 3.38 -15.23 -8.12
C HIS A 96 4.74 -15.79 -8.64
N GLN A 97 4.83 -16.16 -9.92
CA GLN A 97 5.99 -16.81 -10.53
C GLN A 97 6.50 -16.10 -11.79
N LEU A 98 5.91 -14.97 -12.16
CA LEU A 98 6.28 -14.22 -13.35
C LEU A 98 7.74 -13.74 -13.29
N GLN A 99 8.56 -13.99 -14.32
CA GLN A 99 9.93 -13.48 -14.34
C GLN A 99 10.02 -12.00 -14.71
N GLY A 100 9.11 -11.54 -15.55
CA GLY A 100 9.15 -10.19 -16.08
C GLY A 100 8.01 -9.91 -17.06
N VAL A 101 7.87 -8.64 -17.41
CA VAL A 101 6.91 -8.17 -18.39
C VAL A 101 7.68 -7.39 -19.46
N ASP A 102 7.55 -7.78 -20.72
CA ASP A 102 8.25 -7.09 -21.81
C ASP A 102 7.62 -5.72 -22.13
N ASN A 103 8.39 -4.81 -22.73
CA ASN A 103 7.93 -3.47 -23.11
C ASN A 103 6.70 -3.50 -24.02
N THR A 104 6.59 -4.48 -24.91
CA THR A 104 5.44 -4.65 -25.81
C THR A 104 4.12 -4.80 -25.04
N PHE A 105 4.17 -5.30 -23.80
CA PHE A 105 2.99 -5.39 -22.93
C PHE A 105 2.38 -4.02 -22.67
N PHE A 106 3.19 -3.08 -22.17
CA PHE A 106 2.76 -1.73 -21.80
C PHE A 106 2.35 -0.92 -23.03
N MET A 107 2.92 -1.22 -24.19
CA MET A 107 2.55 -0.57 -25.45
C MET A 107 1.19 -0.99 -25.98
N ARG A 108 0.75 -2.22 -25.71
CA ARG A 108 -0.44 -2.80 -26.35
C ARG A 108 -1.68 -2.84 -25.45
N LEU A 109 -1.52 -2.94 -24.15
CA LEU A 109 -2.63 -3.07 -23.20
C LEU A 109 -3.08 -1.71 -22.64
N THR A 110 -3.32 -0.75 -23.52
CA THR A 110 -3.61 0.66 -23.17
C THR A 110 -4.94 0.87 -22.41
N TYR A 111 -5.84 -0.13 -22.43
CA TYR A 111 -7.13 -0.11 -21.73
C TYR A 111 -7.09 -0.65 -20.29
N LEU A 112 -5.90 -1.04 -19.80
CA LEU A 112 -5.76 -1.58 -18.46
C LEU A 112 -6.22 -0.59 -17.39
N ARG A 113 -6.96 -1.14 -16.43
CA ARG A 113 -7.42 -0.47 -15.20
C ARG A 113 -6.82 -1.11 -13.96
N VAL A 114 -6.55 -2.41 -14.01
CA VAL A 114 -5.92 -3.16 -12.94
C VAL A 114 -4.74 -3.92 -13.53
N LEU A 115 -3.55 -3.64 -13.01
CA LEU A 115 -2.32 -4.36 -13.31
C LEU A 115 -1.77 -4.88 -11.99
N ASP A 116 -1.83 -6.19 -11.81
CA ASP A 116 -1.29 -6.88 -10.64
C ASP A 116 -0.13 -7.77 -11.07
N LEU A 117 1.05 -7.41 -10.60
CA LEU A 117 2.31 -8.12 -10.78
C LEU A 117 2.87 -8.59 -9.43
N SER A 118 2.02 -8.71 -8.41
CA SER A 118 2.45 -9.04 -7.04
C SER A 118 3.17 -10.39 -6.95
N ASP A 119 4.19 -10.41 -6.09
CA ASP A 119 5.14 -11.48 -5.84
C ASP A 119 5.81 -12.04 -7.13
N SER A 120 5.90 -11.23 -8.18
CA SER A 120 6.70 -11.53 -9.38
C SER A 120 8.18 -11.15 -9.22
N LEU A 121 9.05 -11.64 -10.10
CA LEU A 121 10.47 -11.30 -10.12
C LEU A 121 10.79 -10.03 -10.94
N VAL A 122 9.77 -9.23 -11.27
CA VAL A 122 9.92 -7.97 -12.04
C VAL A 122 10.92 -7.04 -11.34
N GLN A 123 11.93 -6.58 -12.08
CA GLN A 123 13.01 -5.72 -11.56
C GLN A 123 12.90 -4.26 -12.01
N THR A 124 12.26 -4.02 -13.15
CA THR A 124 12.12 -2.71 -13.77
C THR A 124 10.75 -2.58 -14.43
N ILE A 125 10.26 -1.35 -14.50
CA ILE A 125 9.05 -0.98 -15.23
C ILE A 125 9.45 0.07 -16.28
N PRO A 126 9.14 -0.13 -17.56
CA PRO A 126 9.55 0.80 -18.62
C PRO A 126 8.73 2.09 -18.59
N ASP A 127 9.28 3.16 -19.17
CA ASP A 127 8.61 4.46 -19.26
C ASP A 127 7.24 4.41 -19.95
N TYR A 128 6.99 3.40 -20.79
CA TYR A 128 5.69 3.15 -21.42
C TYR A 128 4.53 2.97 -20.42
N ILE A 129 4.79 2.68 -19.15
CA ILE A 129 3.74 2.66 -18.12
C ILE A 129 2.92 3.95 -18.11
N GLY A 130 3.54 5.11 -18.39
CA GLY A 130 2.87 6.40 -18.43
C GLY A 130 1.77 6.51 -19.50
N ASN A 131 1.74 5.61 -20.48
CA ASN A 131 0.70 5.55 -21.50
C ASN A 131 -0.57 4.80 -21.02
N LEU A 132 -0.52 4.07 -19.91
CA LEU A 132 -1.67 3.37 -19.34
C LEU A 132 -2.58 4.33 -18.58
N ILE A 133 -3.05 5.39 -19.24
CA ILE A 133 -3.79 6.50 -18.62
C ILE A 133 -5.11 6.07 -17.95
N HIS A 134 -5.61 4.87 -18.24
CA HIS A 134 -6.81 4.29 -17.62
C HIS A 134 -6.52 3.49 -16.35
N LEU A 135 -5.25 3.30 -15.99
CA LEU A 135 -4.84 2.49 -14.86
C LEU A 135 -5.34 3.09 -13.55
N ARG A 136 -5.98 2.26 -12.72
CA ARG A 136 -6.54 2.60 -11.42
C ARG A 136 -5.85 1.87 -10.28
N MET A 137 -5.36 0.66 -10.53
CA MET A 137 -4.59 -0.12 -9.57
C MET A 137 -3.32 -0.62 -10.25
N PHE A 138 -2.20 -0.36 -9.60
CA PHE A 138 -0.91 -0.94 -9.95
C PHE A 138 -0.31 -1.60 -8.71
N ASP A 139 -0.25 -2.93 -8.74
CA ASP A 139 0.30 -3.73 -7.65
C ASP A 139 1.64 -4.35 -8.06
N LEU A 140 2.66 -4.05 -7.26
CA LEU A 140 4.03 -4.51 -7.36
C LEU A 140 4.50 -5.09 -6.01
N ASP A 141 3.58 -5.42 -5.09
CA ASP A 141 3.90 -5.99 -3.79
C ASP A 141 4.81 -7.21 -3.94
N GLY A 142 5.89 -7.30 -3.15
CA GLY A 142 6.80 -8.44 -3.17
C GLY A 142 7.66 -8.58 -4.42
N THR A 143 7.67 -7.58 -5.32
CA THR A 143 8.53 -7.61 -6.52
C THR A 143 9.98 -7.22 -6.24
N ASN A 144 10.86 -7.51 -7.20
CA ASN A 144 12.27 -7.13 -7.14
C ASN A 144 12.55 -5.74 -7.72
N ILE A 145 11.53 -4.89 -7.82
CA ILE A 145 11.67 -3.57 -8.45
C ILE A 145 12.67 -2.71 -7.67
N SER A 146 13.60 -2.09 -8.39
CA SER A 146 14.62 -1.21 -7.80
C SER A 146 14.30 0.27 -7.97
N CYS A 147 13.52 0.63 -8.99
CA CYS A 147 13.06 1.98 -9.24
C CYS A 147 11.74 2.00 -10.02
N LEU A 148 10.97 3.07 -9.83
CA LEU A 148 9.84 3.41 -10.71
C LEU A 148 10.27 4.48 -11.72
N PRO A 149 9.78 4.43 -12.97
CA PRO A 149 10.04 5.47 -13.95
C PRO A 149 9.34 6.79 -13.58
N GLU A 150 9.90 7.94 -13.97
CA GLU A 150 9.26 9.25 -13.77
C GLU A 150 7.94 9.38 -14.56
N SER A 151 7.75 8.58 -15.61
CA SER A 151 6.48 8.55 -16.35
C SER A 151 5.28 8.05 -15.54
N ILE A 152 5.49 7.49 -14.33
CA ILE A 152 4.42 7.12 -13.41
C ILE A 152 3.49 8.31 -13.11
N GLY A 153 4.01 9.54 -13.13
CA GLY A 153 3.22 10.77 -12.90
C GLY A 153 2.14 11.03 -13.96
N SER A 154 2.22 10.38 -15.12
CA SER A 154 1.19 10.44 -16.17
C SER A 154 -0.06 9.64 -15.81
N LEU A 155 0.00 8.74 -14.82
CA LEU A 155 -1.12 7.91 -14.37
C LEU A 155 -2.11 8.69 -13.48
N GLN A 156 -2.71 9.74 -14.05
CA GLN A 156 -3.62 10.66 -13.35
C GLN A 156 -4.85 9.96 -12.75
N ASN A 157 -5.24 8.79 -13.27
CA ASN A 157 -6.39 8.01 -12.78
C ASN A 157 -6.02 6.93 -11.74
N LEU A 158 -4.74 6.83 -11.36
CA LEU A 158 -4.28 5.82 -10.42
C LEU A 158 -4.83 6.10 -9.02
N LEU A 159 -5.49 5.09 -8.45
CA LEU A 159 -6.08 5.12 -7.11
C LEU A 159 -5.24 4.31 -6.12
N ILE A 160 -4.64 3.20 -6.58
CA ILE A 160 -3.86 2.30 -5.73
C ILE A 160 -2.49 2.09 -6.38
N LEU A 161 -1.44 2.41 -5.62
CA LEU A 161 -0.07 2.04 -5.92
C LEU A 161 0.46 1.22 -4.73
N ASN A 162 0.62 -0.09 -4.95
CA ASN A 162 1.11 -1.00 -3.92
C ASN A 162 2.55 -1.40 -4.23
N LEU A 163 3.47 -1.02 -3.34
CA LEU A 163 4.91 -1.24 -3.43
C LEU A 163 5.42 -1.87 -2.13
N LYS A 164 4.56 -2.64 -1.45
CA LYS A 164 4.91 -3.35 -0.22
C LYS A 164 5.96 -4.43 -0.52
N ARG A 165 6.76 -4.80 0.48
CA ARG A 165 7.78 -5.87 0.37
C ARG A 165 8.75 -5.76 -0.83
N CYS A 166 8.93 -4.58 -1.42
CA CYS A 166 9.85 -4.36 -2.55
C CYS A 166 11.28 -4.15 -2.03
N LYS A 167 12.02 -5.25 -1.81
CA LYS A 167 13.29 -5.24 -1.06
C LYS A 167 14.41 -4.39 -1.67
N TYR A 168 14.34 -4.08 -2.97
CA TYR A 168 15.34 -3.29 -3.69
C TYR A 168 14.91 -1.85 -3.96
N LEU A 169 13.68 -1.47 -3.58
CA LEU A 169 13.15 -0.13 -3.81
C LEU A 169 13.53 0.80 -2.64
N HIS A 170 14.52 1.65 -2.89
CA HIS A 170 15.06 2.56 -1.87
C HIS A 170 14.62 4.02 -2.03
N PHE A 171 14.04 4.38 -3.18
CA PHE A 171 13.56 5.73 -3.45
C PHE A 171 12.28 5.76 -4.29
N LEU A 172 11.50 6.82 -4.12
CA LEU A 172 10.33 7.12 -4.96
C LEU A 172 10.67 8.26 -5.94
N PRO A 173 10.24 8.19 -7.22
CA PRO A 173 10.47 9.27 -8.18
C PRO A 173 9.71 10.55 -7.80
N LEU A 174 10.14 11.71 -8.30
CA LEU A 174 9.50 13.01 -8.05
C LEU A 174 8.04 13.00 -8.49
N ALA A 175 7.77 12.33 -9.61
CA ALA A 175 6.46 12.13 -10.19
C ALA A 175 5.44 11.43 -9.27
N THR A 176 5.87 10.74 -8.20
CA THR A 176 4.93 10.12 -7.24
C THR A 176 3.97 11.14 -6.62
N THR A 177 4.43 12.38 -6.42
CA THR A 177 3.61 13.49 -5.88
C THR A 177 2.66 14.11 -6.90
N GLN A 178 2.65 13.62 -8.14
CA GLN A 178 1.76 14.05 -9.22
C GLN A 178 0.54 13.13 -9.36
N LEU A 179 0.48 12.03 -8.60
CA LEU A 179 -0.64 11.08 -8.59
C LEU A 179 -1.83 11.63 -7.79
N TYR A 180 -2.42 12.75 -8.23
CA TYR A 180 -3.36 13.53 -7.42
C TYR A 180 -4.62 12.78 -6.95
N ASN A 181 -5.02 11.72 -7.67
CA ASN A 181 -6.17 10.88 -7.33
C ASN A 181 -5.82 9.64 -6.49
N LEU A 182 -4.55 9.51 -6.08
CA LEU A 182 -4.10 8.35 -5.31
C LEU A 182 -4.80 8.29 -3.96
N ARG A 183 -5.29 7.10 -3.64
CA ARG A 183 -6.03 6.75 -2.41
C ARG A 183 -5.23 5.80 -1.53
N ARG A 184 -4.42 4.93 -2.13
CA ARG A 184 -3.51 4.03 -1.42
C ARG A 184 -2.09 4.12 -1.94
N LEU A 185 -1.15 4.31 -1.02
CA LEU A 185 0.27 4.15 -1.23
C LEU A 185 0.82 3.13 -0.23
N GLY A 186 1.07 1.90 -0.69
CA GLY A 186 1.61 0.83 0.15
C GLY A 186 3.14 0.77 0.07
N LEU A 187 3.85 1.04 1.16
CA LEU A 187 5.32 0.94 1.28
C LEU A 187 5.75 0.10 2.49
N ALA A 188 4.83 -0.58 3.17
CA ALA A 188 5.17 -1.45 4.29
C ALA A 188 6.18 -2.53 3.86
N ASP A 189 7.15 -2.80 4.74
CA ASP A 189 8.26 -3.74 4.51
C ASP A 189 9.14 -3.41 3.30
N THR A 190 9.08 -2.18 2.79
CA THR A 190 9.97 -1.67 1.74
C THR A 190 11.03 -0.75 2.37
N PRO A 191 12.32 -0.92 2.08
CA PRO A 191 13.41 -0.16 2.70
C PRO A 191 13.55 1.25 2.09
N ILE A 192 12.43 1.98 2.03
CA ILE A 192 12.34 3.31 1.43
C ILE A 192 13.06 4.33 2.32
N ASN A 193 14.02 5.05 1.73
CA ASN A 193 14.79 6.09 2.41
C ASN A 193 14.54 7.44 1.76
N GLN A 194 14.64 7.52 0.43
CA GLN A 194 14.52 8.78 -0.28
C GLN A 194 13.12 8.96 -0.88
N VAL A 195 12.45 10.03 -0.50
CA VAL A 195 11.08 10.31 -0.91
C VAL A 195 10.97 11.74 -1.46
N PRO A 196 10.06 12.00 -2.41
CA PRO A 196 9.83 13.33 -2.93
C PRO A 196 9.09 14.21 -1.92
N LYS A 197 9.45 15.50 -1.83
CA LYS A 197 8.72 16.50 -1.05
C LYS A 197 7.31 16.70 -1.61
N GLY A 198 6.31 16.84 -0.74
CA GLY A 198 4.94 17.19 -1.14
C GLY A 198 3.99 16.01 -1.23
N ILE A 199 4.16 15.00 -0.38
CA ILE A 199 3.14 13.93 -0.21
C ILE A 199 1.80 14.54 0.21
N GLY A 200 1.81 15.67 0.94
CA GLY A 200 0.63 16.45 1.29
C GLY A 200 -0.21 16.97 0.10
N ARG A 201 0.30 16.87 -1.14
CA ARG A 201 -0.49 17.17 -2.36
C ARG A 201 -1.51 16.09 -2.69
N LEU A 202 -1.33 14.86 -2.19
CA LEU A 202 -2.19 13.71 -2.45
C LEU A 202 -3.42 13.75 -1.52
N LYS A 203 -4.32 14.72 -1.75
CA LYS A 203 -5.45 15.04 -0.84
C LYS A 203 -6.46 13.91 -0.64
N PHE A 204 -6.52 12.96 -1.58
CA PHE A 204 -7.40 11.80 -1.51
C PHE A 204 -6.75 10.57 -0.88
N LEU A 205 -5.50 10.68 -0.43
CA LEU A 205 -4.79 9.57 0.19
C LEU A 205 -5.51 9.17 1.49
N ASN A 206 -5.92 7.91 1.50
CA ASN A 206 -6.74 7.30 2.52
C ASN A 206 -5.96 6.21 3.28
N ASP A 207 -5.09 5.49 2.58
CA ASP A 207 -4.23 4.45 3.15
C ASP A 207 -2.77 4.73 2.77
N LEU A 208 -1.95 4.97 3.79
CA LEU A 208 -0.52 5.24 3.65
C LEU A 208 0.25 4.32 4.60
N GLU A 209 0.78 3.24 4.06
CA GLU A 209 1.60 2.29 4.82
C GLU A 209 3.08 2.54 4.54
N GLY A 210 3.93 2.43 5.56
CA GLY A 210 5.38 2.52 5.39
C GLY A 210 5.91 3.94 5.18
N PHE A 211 5.29 4.96 5.78
CA PHE A 211 5.73 6.36 5.78
C PHE A 211 7.07 6.53 6.53
N PRO A 212 8.22 6.71 5.85
CA PRO A 212 9.50 6.89 6.54
C PRO A 212 9.60 8.30 7.14
N ILE A 213 9.88 8.40 8.44
CA ILE A 213 10.18 9.69 9.05
C ILE A 213 11.57 10.16 8.61
N GLY A 214 11.64 11.43 8.19
CA GLY A 214 12.88 12.12 7.86
C GLY A 214 13.30 13.14 8.90
N GLY A 215 14.62 13.36 9.00
CA GLY A 215 15.24 14.25 9.98
C GLY A 215 15.16 15.75 9.66
N GLY A 216 14.33 16.16 8.70
CA GLY A 216 14.17 17.56 8.29
C GLY A 216 15.37 18.10 7.50
N SER A 217 15.34 18.02 6.18
CA SER A 217 16.25 18.77 5.30
C SER A 217 15.44 19.57 4.29
N ASP A 218 15.57 20.90 4.35
CA ASP A 218 14.66 21.84 3.68
C ASP A 218 15.04 22.17 2.24
N ASN A 219 16.21 21.74 1.76
CA ASN A 219 16.82 22.35 0.57
C ASN A 219 16.80 21.49 -0.72
N THR A 220 16.17 20.31 -0.72
CA THR A 220 16.16 19.41 -1.88
C THR A 220 14.75 18.91 -2.25
N LYS A 221 14.51 18.66 -3.55
CA LYS A 221 13.23 18.09 -4.04
C LYS A 221 12.99 16.66 -3.53
N MET A 222 14.08 15.94 -3.28
CA MET A 222 14.11 14.64 -2.61
C MET A 222 14.51 14.84 -1.15
N GLN A 223 13.95 14.04 -0.25
CA GLN A 223 14.18 14.09 1.18
C GLN A 223 14.49 12.69 1.70
N ASP A 224 15.27 12.60 2.76
CA ASP A 224 15.59 11.33 3.43
C ASP A 224 14.51 11.01 4.48
N GLY A 225 13.34 10.64 3.99
CA GLY A 225 12.09 10.50 4.73
C GLY A 225 11.21 11.75 4.66
N TRP A 226 9.92 11.57 4.89
CA TRP A 226 8.96 12.67 4.96
C TRP A 226 8.95 13.31 6.34
N ASN A 227 8.63 14.60 6.36
CA ASN A 227 8.36 15.30 7.60
C ASN A 227 6.93 14.99 8.08
N LEU A 228 6.76 14.79 9.40
CA LEU A 228 5.46 14.64 10.05
C LEU A 228 4.48 15.77 9.70
N GLU A 229 4.97 17.00 9.52
CA GLU A 229 4.12 18.13 9.14
C GLU A 229 3.38 17.93 7.82
N GLU A 230 3.88 17.09 6.90
CA GLU A 230 3.18 16.81 5.65
C GLU A 230 1.87 16.04 5.88
N LEU A 231 1.75 15.30 7.00
CA LEU A 231 0.53 14.59 7.36
C LEU A 231 -0.64 15.54 7.58
N ALA A 232 -0.40 16.80 8.01
CA ALA A 232 -1.46 17.79 8.21
C ALA A 232 -2.33 17.98 6.95
N TYR A 233 -1.72 17.86 5.77
CA TYR A 233 -2.37 18.06 4.48
C TYR A 233 -3.07 16.82 3.91
N LEU A 234 -3.13 15.71 4.66
CA LEU A 234 -3.79 14.46 4.28
C LEU A 234 -5.06 14.22 5.12
N PRO A 235 -6.19 14.90 4.83
CA PRO A 235 -7.36 14.90 5.72
C PRO A 235 -8.17 13.60 5.69
N GLN A 236 -8.02 12.78 4.65
CA GLN A 236 -8.83 11.58 4.43
C GLN A 236 -8.19 10.29 4.95
N LEU A 237 -7.05 10.34 5.67
CA LEU A 237 -6.37 9.14 6.15
C LEU A 237 -7.29 8.30 7.05
N ARG A 238 -7.53 7.05 6.63
CA ARG A 238 -8.15 5.95 7.39
C ARG A 238 -7.10 5.01 7.96
N GLN A 239 -5.98 4.83 7.26
CA GLN A 239 -4.89 3.96 7.68
C GLN A 239 -3.55 4.67 7.51
N LEU A 240 -2.74 4.63 8.57
CA LEU A 240 -1.40 5.23 8.58
C LEU A 240 -0.40 4.27 9.23
N GLY A 241 0.61 3.86 8.47
CA GLY A 241 1.76 3.13 8.98
C GLY A 241 3.02 3.98 8.88
N MET A 242 3.62 4.33 10.00
CA MET A 242 4.88 5.09 10.07
C MET A 242 6.04 4.18 10.46
N ILE A 243 7.15 4.37 9.78
CA ILE A 243 8.41 3.64 10.03
C ILE A 243 9.53 4.61 10.33
N LYS A 244 10.55 4.12 11.03
CA LYS A 244 11.75 4.89 11.38
C LYS A 244 11.44 6.09 12.28
N LEU A 245 10.48 5.93 13.19
CA LEU A 245 10.04 6.99 14.10
C LEU A 245 11.19 7.59 14.92
N GLU A 246 12.26 6.83 15.19
CA GLU A 246 13.47 7.31 15.85
C GLU A 246 14.19 8.45 15.13
N ARG A 247 13.92 8.65 13.84
CA ARG A 247 14.51 9.71 13.02
C ARG A 247 13.78 11.04 13.15
N GLY A 248 12.62 11.06 13.79
CA GLY A 248 11.84 12.28 14.01
C GLY A 248 12.54 13.25 14.96
N THR A 249 12.26 14.54 14.81
CA THR A 249 12.79 15.57 15.72
C THR A 249 11.73 15.96 16.76
N PRO A 250 11.99 15.79 18.07
CA PRO A 250 11.02 16.18 19.10
C PRO A 250 10.75 17.69 19.17
N ARG A 251 11.64 18.52 18.60
CA ARG A 251 11.62 19.98 18.70
C ARG A 251 10.95 20.69 17.51
N SER A 252 10.29 19.97 16.59
CA SER A 252 9.51 20.65 15.55
C SER A 252 8.44 21.55 16.20
N SER A 253 8.29 22.76 15.66
CA SER A 253 7.48 23.88 16.18
C SER A 253 5.97 23.67 16.02
N THR A 254 5.51 22.43 15.90
CA THR A 254 4.17 22.07 15.46
C THR A 254 3.26 21.56 16.57
N ASP A 255 1.97 21.75 16.31
CA ASP A 255 0.83 21.44 17.18
C ASP A 255 0.94 20.04 17.80
N PRO A 256 0.70 19.88 19.10
CA PRO A 256 0.76 18.59 19.80
C PRO A 256 -0.32 17.57 19.38
N PHE A 257 -1.17 17.90 18.39
CA PHE A 257 -2.39 17.17 18.04
C PHE A 257 -2.48 16.76 16.56
N LEU A 258 -1.34 16.51 15.91
CA LEU A 258 -1.25 16.24 14.46
C LEU A 258 -2.21 15.14 13.96
N LEU A 259 -2.37 14.07 14.72
CA LEU A 259 -3.25 12.95 14.38
C LEU A 259 -4.67 13.10 14.94
N THR A 260 -4.86 13.88 16.01
CA THR A 260 -6.16 14.10 16.65
C THR A 260 -7.21 14.64 15.69
N GLU A 261 -6.81 15.46 14.72
CA GLU A 261 -7.70 16.03 13.70
C GLU A 261 -8.07 15.04 12.58
N LYS A 262 -7.48 13.84 12.55
CA LYS A 262 -7.71 12.81 11.52
C LYS A 262 -8.95 11.97 11.83
N LYS A 263 -10.13 12.59 11.72
CA LYS A 263 -11.44 12.01 12.08
C LYS A 263 -11.81 10.69 11.38
N HIS A 264 -11.08 10.30 10.33
CA HIS A 264 -11.31 9.05 9.61
C HIS A 264 -10.31 7.95 9.98
N LEU A 265 -9.27 8.25 10.76
CA LEU A 265 -8.18 7.33 11.05
C LEU A 265 -8.68 6.20 11.97
N LYS A 266 -8.67 4.98 11.45
CA LYS A 266 -9.08 3.74 12.13
C LYS A 266 -7.89 2.85 12.47
N VAL A 267 -6.87 2.83 11.61
CA VAL A 267 -5.70 1.95 11.76
C VAL A 267 -4.44 2.80 11.87
N LEU A 268 -3.71 2.62 12.97
CA LEU A 268 -2.44 3.28 13.21
C LEU A 268 -1.34 2.25 13.48
N ASN A 269 -0.29 2.29 12.68
CA ASN A 269 0.89 1.45 12.87
C ASN A 269 2.14 2.31 13.09
N LEU A 270 2.82 2.10 14.21
CA LEU A 270 3.97 2.85 14.67
C LEU A 270 5.18 1.92 14.82
N HIS A 271 6.16 2.04 13.93
CA HIS A 271 7.38 1.23 13.96
C HIS A 271 8.65 2.07 14.11
N CYS A 272 9.51 1.64 15.03
CA CYS A 272 10.91 2.03 15.04
C CYS A 272 11.76 1.00 14.28
N THR A 273 12.94 1.41 13.84
CA THR A 273 13.91 0.47 13.24
C THR A 273 14.35 -0.57 14.27
N LYS A 274 14.41 -1.84 13.87
CA LYS A 274 14.90 -2.93 14.73
C LYS A 274 16.40 -2.75 15.00
N GLN A 275 16.80 -2.84 16.27
CA GLN A 275 18.20 -2.73 16.65
C GLN A 275 19.02 -3.97 16.26
N THR A 276 20.27 -3.73 15.85
CA THR A 276 21.34 -4.72 15.75
C THR A 276 22.35 -4.43 16.86
N ASP A 277 22.20 -5.16 17.98
CA ASP A 277 23.16 -5.34 19.09
C ASP A 277 23.61 -4.12 19.94
N GLU A 278 23.46 -2.87 19.52
CA GLU A 278 23.75 -1.68 20.36
C GLU A 278 22.49 -1.09 21.01
N ALA A 279 22.49 -0.88 22.33
CA ALA A 279 21.38 -0.26 23.05
C ALA A 279 21.26 1.25 22.72
N TYR A 280 20.03 1.75 22.54
CA TYR A 280 19.80 3.19 22.39
C TYR A 280 20.30 3.94 23.63
N SER A 281 20.89 5.13 23.43
CA SER A 281 21.21 6.03 24.54
C SER A 281 19.93 6.44 25.28
N GLU A 282 20.06 6.80 26.57
CA GLU A 282 18.93 7.36 27.34
C GLU A 282 18.30 8.57 26.66
N GLU A 283 19.10 9.38 25.96
CA GLU A 283 18.62 10.53 25.20
C GLU A 283 17.71 10.10 24.05
N ASN A 284 18.11 9.06 23.30
CA ASN A 284 17.29 8.52 22.21
C ASN A 284 15.98 7.94 22.74
N ALA A 285 16.01 7.24 23.87
CA ALA A 285 14.81 6.72 24.53
C ALA A 285 13.84 7.86 24.93
N ARG A 286 14.34 8.93 25.54
CA ARG A 286 13.51 10.11 25.88
C ARG A 286 12.98 10.84 24.64
N ASN A 287 13.74 10.84 23.55
CA ASN A 287 13.32 11.47 22.30
C ASN A 287 12.19 10.69 21.63
N ILE A 288 12.28 9.36 21.56
CA ILE A 288 11.21 8.53 20.98
C ILE A 288 9.94 8.59 21.83
N GLU A 289 10.05 8.62 23.16
CA GLU A 289 8.90 8.83 24.06
C GLU A 289 8.17 10.13 23.74
N LYS A 290 8.91 11.25 23.56
CA LYS A 290 8.33 12.54 23.17
C LYS A 290 7.66 12.50 21.80
N ILE A 291 8.22 11.78 20.84
CA ILE A 291 7.64 11.63 19.49
C ILE A 291 6.31 10.88 19.60
N PHE A 292 6.29 9.74 20.30
CA PHE A 292 5.06 8.96 20.51
C PHE A 292 3.99 9.75 21.26
N GLU A 293 4.36 10.58 22.25
CA GLU A 293 3.42 11.44 22.96
C GLU A 293 2.72 12.44 22.02
N LYS A 294 3.44 13.00 21.03
CA LYS A 294 2.87 13.90 20.00
C LYS A 294 1.94 13.19 19.01
N LEU A 295 2.07 11.88 18.84
CA LEU A 295 1.27 11.09 17.91
C LEU A 295 -0.04 10.63 18.56
N THR A 296 -0.70 11.55 19.27
CA THR A 296 -1.97 11.28 19.95
C THR A 296 -3.06 10.95 18.91
N PRO A 297 -3.62 9.74 18.91
CA PRO A 297 -4.62 9.32 17.94
C PRO A 297 -6.01 9.94 18.22
N PRO A 298 -6.90 9.96 17.22
CA PRO A 298 -8.29 10.35 17.42
C PRO A 298 -9.08 9.25 18.15
N HIS A 299 -10.24 9.63 18.70
CA HIS A 299 -11.08 8.75 19.53
C HIS A 299 -11.67 7.53 18.79
N ASN A 300 -11.77 7.60 17.47
CA ASN A 300 -12.35 6.58 16.60
C ASN A 300 -11.31 5.57 16.08
N LEU A 301 -10.11 5.52 16.67
CA LEU A 301 -9.09 4.53 16.33
C LEU A 301 -9.56 3.14 16.77
N GLU A 302 -9.48 2.18 15.86
CA GLU A 302 -9.94 0.79 16.02
C GLU A 302 -8.72 -0.14 16.23
N ASP A 303 -7.68 0.03 15.42
CA ASP A 303 -6.49 -0.83 15.46
C ASP A 303 -5.21 -0.03 15.73
N LEU A 304 -4.44 -0.48 16.71
CA LEU A 304 -3.15 0.10 17.07
C LEU A 304 -2.05 -0.97 17.08
N PHE A 305 -1.00 -0.68 16.31
CA PHE A 305 0.19 -1.51 16.23
C PHE A 305 1.40 -0.67 16.66
N VAL A 306 2.17 -1.19 17.62
CA VAL A 306 3.44 -0.59 18.05
C VAL A 306 4.53 -1.64 17.97
N GLY A 307 5.56 -1.35 17.19
CA GLY A 307 6.67 -2.28 16.95
C GLY A 307 8.03 -1.66 17.22
N ASN A 308 8.92 -2.44 17.85
CA ASN A 308 10.29 -2.07 18.18
C ASN A 308 10.42 -0.78 19.02
N PHE A 309 9.37 -0.41 19.76
CA PHE A 309 9.45 0.77 20.63
C PHE A 309 10.47 0.53 21.75
N PHE A 310 11.42 1.44 21.88
CA PHE A 310 12.55 1.31 22.81
C PHE A 310 12.56 2.35 23.93
N GLY A 311 11.48 3.13 24.07
CA GLY A 311 11.25 3.96 25.24
C GLY A 311 10.96 3.11 26.47
N CYS A 312 11.24 3.66 27.65
CA CYS A 312 10.99 2.99 28.93
C CYS A 312 9.52 3.08 29.34
N ARG A 313 8.78 4.08 28.81
CA ARG A 313 7.38 4.34 29.13
C ARG A 313 6.56 4.50 27.86
N PHE A 314 5.41 3.82 27.81
CA PHE A 314 4.41 4.08 26.78
C PHE A 314 3.83 5.50 26.91
N PRO A 315 3.35 6.08 25.79
CA PRO A 315 2.75 7.40 25.79
C PRO A 315 1.48 7.45 26.65
N THR A 316 1.19 8.61 27.22
CA THR A 316 0.13 8.74 28.24
C THR A 316 -1.26 8.47 27.66
N TRP A 317 -1.50 8.83 26.40
CA TRP A 317 -2.76 8.60 25.70
C TRP A 317 -3.11 7.12 25.50
N LEU A 318 -2.15 6.19 25.67
CA LEU A 318 -2.40 4.75 25.63
C LEU A 318 -3.09 4.24 26.91
N SER A 319 -3.01 5.02 27.98
CA SER A 319 -3.57 4.72 29.31
C SER A 319 -4.88 5.48 29.61
N THR A 320 -5.39 6.27 28.66
CA THR A 320 -6.57 7.12 28.85
C THR A 320 -7.81 6.50 28.23
N SER A 321 -8.99 6.97 28.65
CA SER A 321 -10.27 6.65 28.02
C SER A 321 -10.42 7.19 26.59
N GLN A 322 -9.36 7.75 26.01
CA GLN A 322 -9.35 8.33 24.66
C GLN A 322 -9.40 7.26 23.57
N LEU A 323 -8.94 6.04 23.86
CA LEU A 323 -8.97 4.90 22.95
C LEU A 323 -10.24 4.06 23.12
N SER A 324 -11.40 4.71 23.28
CA SER A 324 -12.66 4.03 23.57
C SER A 324 -13.16 3.12 22.45
N SER A 325 -12.72 3.34 21.22
CA SER A 325 -13.09 2.55 20.04
C SER A 325 -12.07 1.46 19.70
N LEU A 326 -10.98 1.33 20.47
CA LEU A 326 -9.91 0.39 20.16
C LEU A 326 -10.39 -1.05 20.36
N THR A 327 -10.32 -1.84 19.30
CA THR A 327 -10.70 -3.25 19.26
C THR A 327 -9.48 -4.15 19.24
N TYR A 328 -8.37 -3.69 18.66
CA TYR A 328 -7.16 -4.48 18.50
C TYR A 328 -5.90 -3.69 18.87
N LEU A 329 -5.12 -4.22 19.82
CA LEU A 329 -3.83 -3.69 20.22
C LEU A 329 -2.75 -4.76 20.03
N LYS A 330 -1.71 -4.44 19.25
CA LYS A 330 -0.54 -5.31 19.08
C LYS A 330 0.75 -4.59 19.42
N LEU A 331 1.43 -5.08 20.45
CA LEU A 331 2.76 -4.63 20.86
C LEU A 331 3.79 -5.70 20.46
N THR A 332 4.79 -5.33 19.67
CA THR A 332 5.84 -6.25 19.19
C THR A 332 7.21 -5.70 19.52
N ASP A 333 8.08 -6.52 20.11
CA ASP A 333 9.49 -6.16 20.40
C ASP A 333 9.68 -4.85 21.21
N CYS A 334 8.73 -4.52 22.11
CA CYS A 334 8.79 -3.34 22.99
C CYS A 334 9.64 -3.59 24.25
N LYS A 335 10.91 -3.97 24.07
CA LYS A 335 11.74 -4.62 25.09
C LYS A 335 12.09 -3.75 26.31
N SER A 336 12.09 -2.43 26.15
CA SER A 336 12.47 -1.49 27.22
C SER A 336 11.33 -1.16 28.18
N CYS A 337 10.09 -1.49 27.82
CA CYS A 337 8.92 -1.22 28.65
C CYS A 337 8.75 -2.30 29.72
N LEU A 338 8.85 -1.92 31.00
CA LEU A 338 8.70 -2.84 32.14
C LEU A 338 7.23 -3.14 32.48
N GLN A 339 6.30 -2.35 31.97
CA GLN A 339 4.87 -2.48 32.23
C GLN A 339 4.09 -2.40 30.92
N LEU A 340 3.07 -3.22 30.80
CA LEU A 340 2.09 -3.10 29.72
C LEU A 340 1.22 -1.86 29.95
N PRO A 341 0.67 -1.27 28.89
CA PRO A 341 -0.33 -0.22 29.01
C PRO A 341 -1.53 -0.72 29.83
N PRO A 342 -2.17 0.14 30.64
CA PRO A 342 -3.31 -0.22 31.50
C PRO A 342 -4.52 -0.77 30.76
#